data_AF-A0A7W0KA70-F1
#
_entry.id   AF-A0A7W0KA70-F1
#
_cell.length_a   1.000
_cell.length_b   1.000
_cell.length_c   1.000
_cell.angle_alpha   90.00
_cell.angle_beta   90.00
_cell.angle_gamma   90.00
#
_symmetry.space_group_name_H-M   'P 1'
#
loop_
_entity.id
_entity.type
_entity.pdbx_description
1 polymer ?
#
loop_
_entity_poly.entity_id
_entity_poly.type
_entity_poly.pdbx_seq_one_letter_code
_entity_poly.pdbx_strand_id
1 'polypeptide(L)'
;MAANCPECDSEIDIDEMDVDIGDELSCSECGALVRVASDSPLELELADDDDDDDLDDEDDDDEDEKEKEEEVEDDGDGAADDREEE
;
A
#
# COMPACT_ATOMS: atom_id res chain seq x y z
N MET A 1 -10.83 -25.87 -7.95
CA MET A 1 -9.41 -26.30 -7.88
C MET A 1 -9.06 -26.40 -6.41
N ALA A 2 -8.17 -27.32 -6.02
CA ALA A 2 -7.79 -27.46 -4.61
C ALA A 2 -6.35 -27.01 -4.40
N ALA A 3 -6.12 -26.21 -3.36
CA ALA A 3 -4.79 -25.84 -2.88
C ALA A 3 -4.68 -26.14 -1.39
N ASN A 4 -3.46 -26.42 -0.94
CA ASN A 4 -3.19 -26.63 0.48
C ASN A 4 -2.91 -25.29 1.15
N CYS A 5 -3.49 -25.09 2.32
CA CYS A 5 -3.19 -23.93 3.16
C CYS A 5 -1.71 -23.97 3.57
N PRO A 6 -0.92 -22.91 3.33
CA PRO A 6 0.49 -22.87 3.74
C PRO A 6 0.68 -22.89 5.27
N GLU A 7 -0.37 -22.57 6.05
CA GLU A 7 -0.33 -22.51 7.52
C GLU A 7 -0.71 -23.82 8.21
N CYS A 8 -1.79 -24.46 7.76
CA CYS A 8 -2.36 -25.63 8.42
C CYS A 8 -2.37 -26.90 7.56
N ASP A 9 -1.86 -26.81 6.33
CA ASP A 9 -1.80 -27.89 5.34
C ASP A 9 -3.17 -28.46 4.93
N SER A 10 -4.27 -27.84 5.36
CA SER A 10 -5.63 -28.24 4.99
C SER A 10 -5.91 -28.02 3.50
N GLU A 11 -6.67 -28.93 2.90
CA GLU A 11 -7.16 -28.79 1.53
C GLU A 11 -8.28 -27.75 1.48
N ILE A 12 -8.07 -26.67 0.72
CA ILE A 12 -9.03 -25.60 0.47
C ILE A 12 -9.53 -25.74 -0.97
N ASP A 13 -10.84 -25.80 -1.16
CA ASP A 13 -11.46 -25.79 -2.49
C ASP A 13 -11.73 -24.34 -2.92
N ILE A 14 -11.15 -23.94 -4.05
CA ILE A 14 -11.13 -22.58 -4.59
C ILE A 14 -11.59 -22.61 -6.05
N ASP A 15 -12.53 -21.75 -6.41
CA ASP A 15 -13.03 -21.62 -7.78
C ASP A 15 -12.12 -20.70 -8.63
N GLU A 16 -11.70 -21.17 -9.82
CA GLU A 16 -10.79 -20.47 -10.75
C GLU A 16 -11.32 -19.14 -11.31
N MET A 17 -12.60 -18.90 -11.11
CA MET A 17 -13.34 -17.73 -11.57
C MET A 17 -13.68 -16.78 -10.41
N ASP A 18 -13.34 -17.17 -9.19
CA ASP A 18 -13.59 -16.41 -7.97
C ASP A 18 -12.31 -15.73 -7.45
N VAL A 19 -11.12 -16.22 -7.86
CA VAL A 19 -9.83 -15.70 -7.39
C VAL A 19 -8.89 -15.37 -8.55
N ASP A 20 -8.22 -14.23 -8.43
CA ASP A 20 -7.17 -13.76 -9.34
C ASP A 20 -5.81 -13.72 -8.61
N ILE A 21 -4.72 -13.63 -9.36
CA ILE A 21 -3.38 -13.44 -8.77
C ILE A 21 -3.37 -12.14 -7.95
N GLY A 22 -2.95 -12.25 -6.69
CA GLY A 22 -2.94 -11.16 -5.72
C GLY A 22 -4.18 -11.07 -4.84
N ASP A 23 -5.21 -11.89 -5.07
CA ASP A 23 -6.43 -11.89 -4.26
C ASP A 23 -6.19 -12.52 -2.87
N GLU A 24 -6.85 -11.98 -1.85
CA GLU A 24 -6.66 -12.33 -0.44
C GLU A 24 -7.88 -13.07 0.12
N LEU A 25 -7.63 -14.27 0.63
CA LEU A 25 -8.62 -15.24 1.05
C LEU A 25 -8.38 -15.57 2.53
N SER A 26 -9.43 -15.99 3.24
CA SER A 26 -9.29 -16.52 4.60
C SER A 26 -9.50 -18.03 4.59
N CYS A 27 -8.56 -18.77 5.17
CA CYS A 27 -8.70 -20.21 5.33
C CYS A 27 -9.84 -20.49 6.31
N SER A 28 -10.85 -21.26 5.89
CA SER A 28 -11.99 -21.63 6.75
C SER A 28 -11.64 -22.59 7.88
N GLU A 29 -10.50 -23.28 7.78
CA GLU A 29 -10.06 -24.28 8.76
C GLU A 29 -9.23 -23.67 9.90
N CYS A 30 -8.27 -22.81 9.58
CA CYS A 30 -7.39 -22.18 10.58
C CYS A 30 -7.67 -20.69 10.80
N GLY A 31 -8.37 -20.03 9.88
CA GLY A 31 -8.63 -18.58 9.93
C GLY A 31 -7.48 -17.71 9.42
N ALA A 32 -6.39 -18.30 8.89
CA ALA A 32 -5.27 -17.54 8.36
C ALA A 32 -5.64 -16.78 7.07
N LEU A 33 -5.09 -15.59 6.88
CA LEU A 33 -5.17 -14.83 5.65
C LEU A 33 -4.08 -15.32 4.68
N VAL A 34 -4.49 -15.70 3.47
CA VAL A 34 -3.62 -16.23 2.42
C VAL A 34 -3.88 -15.48 1.12
N ARG A 35 -2.83 -15.24 0.33
CA ARG A 35 -2.90 -14.55 -0.96
C ARG A 35 -2.61 -15.53 -2.09
N VAL A 36 -3.25 -15.33 -3.24
CA VAL A 36 -2.98 -16.13 -4.45
C VAL A 36 -1.69 -15.65 -5.13
N ALA A 37 -0.64 -16.45 -5.06
CA ALA A 37 0.64 -16.18 -5.71
C ALA A 37 0.65 -16.58 -7.20
N SER A 38 -0.09 -17.62 -7.57
CA SER A 38 -0.21 -18.13 -8.96
C SER A 38 -1.50 -18.93 -9.15
N ASP A 39 -2.08 -18.91 -10.35
CA ASP A 39 -3.30 -19.67 -10.69
C ASP A 39 -3.04 -20.99 -11.45
N SER A 40 -1.84 -21.16 -12.02
CA SER A 40 -1.50 -22.26 -12.93
C SER A 40 -0.05 -22.76 -12.77
N PRO A 41 0.27 -23.60 -11.77
CA PRO A 41 -0.59 -24.22 -10.76
C PRO A 41 -1.01 -23.26 -9.64
N LEU A 42 -2.15 -23.55 -8.99
CA LEU A 42 -2.65 -22.74 -7.88
C LEU A 42 -1.67 -22.79 -6.70
N GLU A 43 -1.09 -21.65 -6.36
CA GLU A 43 -0.07 -21.50 -5.31
C GLU A 43 -0.51 -20.36 -4.38
N LEU A 44 -0.48 -20.63 -3.07
CA LEU A 44 -0.93 -19.71 -2.02
C LEU A 44 0.25 -19.31 -1.14
N GLU A 45 0.34 -18.04 -0.80
CA GLU A 45 1.27 -17.50 0.20
C GLU A 45 0.51 -16.95 1.40
N LEU A 46 1.17 -16.79 2.55
CA LEU A 46 0.58 -16.07 3.67
C LEU A 46 0.42 -14.60 3.32
N ALA A 47 -0.78 -14.06 3.56
CA ALA A 47 -1.06 -12.64 3.41
C ALA A 47 -0.81 -11.88 4.73
N ASP A 48 -0.14 -12.51 5.70
CA ASP A 48 0.31 -11.84 6.93
C ASP A 48 1.24 -10.71 6.49
N ASP A 49 0.73 -9.49 6.61
CA ASP A 49 1.46 -8.25 6.46
C ASP A 49 2.59 -8.32 7.51
N ASP A 50 3.83 -8.54 7.07
CA ASP A 50 5.05 -8.51 7.89
C ASP A 50 5.31 -7.04 8.36
N ASP A 51 4.28 -6.40 8.92
CA ASP A 51 4.24 -5.07 9.52
C ASP A 51 3.97 -5.22 11.04
N ASP A 52 4.47 -6.31 11.64
CA ASP A 52 4.75 -6.40 13.09
C ASP A 52 6.22 -6.02 13.37
N ASP A 53 6.77 -5.02 12.66
CA ASP A 53 7.97 -4.28 13.12
C ASP A 53 7.53 -3.00 13.84
N ASP A 54 6.69 -3.18 14.86
CA ASP A 54 6.41 -2.18 15.88
C ASP A 54 7.43 -2.37 17.02
N LEU A 55 8.70 -1.98 16.80
CA LEU A 55 9.67 -1.73 17.88
C LEU A 55 10.65 -0.60 17.49
N ASP A 56 10.23 0.64 17.77
CA ASP A 56 10.98 1.61 18.58
C ASP A 56 12.48 1.28 18.81
N ASP A 57 13.37 1.87 18.01
CA ASP A 57 14.75 2.14 18.40
C ASP A 57 15.00 3.64 18.18
N GLU A 58 14.78 4.40 19.26
CA GLU A 58 15.38 5.70 19.52
C GLU A 58 16.84 5.78 19.03
N ASP A 59 17.18 6.93 18.45
CA ASP A 59 18.40 7.72 18.75
C ASP A 59 19.26 8.15 17.54
N ASP A 60 19.75 9.39 17.68
CA ASP A 60 20.96 10.00 17.09
C ASP A 60 20.87 10.50 15.62
N ASP A 61 20.67 11.81 15.38
CA ASP A 61 21.64 12.93 15.47
C ASP A 61 22.15 13.31 14.07
N ASP A 62 21.80 14.52 13.63
CA ASP A 62 22.57 15.44 12.74
C ASP A 62 21.60 16.60 12.42
N GLU A 63 21.60 17.69 13.19
CA GLU A 63 22.45 18.88 13.01
C GLU A 63 22.43 19.45 11.58
N ASP A 64 22.27 20.77 11.53
CA ASP A 64 22.43 21.64 10.35
C ASP A 64 21.38 21.54 9.22
N GLU A 65 20.86 22.62 8.65
CA GLU A 65 21.47 23.93 8.49
C GLU A 65 20.34 24.97 8.33
N LYS A 66 20.45 26.04 9.11
CA LYS A 66 19.56 27.20 8.98
C LYS A 66 19.98 28.00 7.77
N GLU A 67 19.22 27.97 6.69
CA GLU A 67 19.23 29.06 5.72
C GLU A 67 17.80 29.57 5.51
N LYS A 68 17.46 30.52 6.37
CA LYS A 68 16.35 31.45 6.16
C LYS A 68 16.87 32.51 5.20
N GLU A 69 16.39 32.50 3.97
CA GLU A 69 16.46 33.67 3.10
C GLU A 69 15.03 34.06 2.72
N GLU A 70 14.70 35.29 3.10
CA GLU A 70 13.35 35.81 3.19
C GLU A 70 12.79 36.17 1.81
N GLU A 71 11.51 35.87 1.67
CA GLU A 71 10.58 36.26 0.61
C GLU A 71 10.38 37.78 0.61
N VAL A 72 10.46 38.45 -0.55
CA VAL A 72 9.57 39.56 -0.95
C VAL A 72 9.88 40.03 -2.39
N GLU A 73 9.03 39.72 -3.36
CA GLU A 73 8.78 40.62 -4.50
C GLU A 73 7.27 40.85 -4.60
N ASP A 74 6.84 41.88 -3.87
CA ASP A 74 5.56 42.57 -4.00
C ASP A 74 5.59 43.38 -5.32
N ASP A 75 5.21 42.76 -6.44
CA ASP A 75 4.90 43.50 -7.67
C ASP A 75 3.38 43.70 -7.73
N GLY A 76 2.93 44.60 -6.87
CA GLY A 76 1.65 45.26 -7.06
C GLY A 76 1.71 46.17 -8.28
N ASP A 77 1.27 45.67 -9.44
CA ASP A 77 0.77 46.54 -10.51
C ASP A 77 -0.69 46.18 -10.81
N GLY A 78 -1.57 46.94 -10.16
CA GLY A 78 -2.96 47.00 -10.51
C GLY A 78 -3.14 47.90 -11.73
N ALA A 79 -3.80 47.37 -12.76
CA ALA A 79 -4.65 48.18 -13.62
C ALA A 79 -5.76 47.30 -14.19
N ALA A 80 -6.97 47.52 -13.69
CA ALA A 80 -8.17 47.22 -14.43
C ALA A 80 -8.15 48.03 -15.73
N ASP A 81 -8.24 47.36 -16.87
CA ASP A 81 -8.82 47.95 -18.08
C ASP A 81 -9.97 47.04 -18.51
N ASP A 82 -11.12 47.37 -17.92
CA ASP A 82 -12.44 47.13 -18.46
C ASP A 82 -12.48 47.64 -19.90
N ARG A 83 -12.48 46.72 -20.86
CA ARG A 83 -12.95 47.00 -22.21
C ARG A 83 -13.95 45.95 -22.61
N GLU A 84 -15.19 46.22 -22.24
CA GLU A 84 -16.37 45.75 -22.96
C GLU A 84 -16.27 46.12 -24.46
N GLU A 85 -16.97 45.32 -25.27
CA GLU A 85 -17.41 45.59 -26.65
C GLU A 85 -16.31 45.37 -27.73
N GLU A 86 -16.41 44.36 -28.60
CA GLU A 86 -17.51 44.07 -29.57
C GLU A 86 -17.49 42.62 -30.10
#